data_AF-A0A3P8KJK1-F1
#
_entry.id   AF-A0A3P8KJK1-F1
#
_cell.length_a   1.000
_cell.length_b   1.000
_cell.length_c   1.000
_cell.angle_alpha   90.00
_cell.angle_beta   90.00
_cell.angle_gamma   90.00
#
_symmetry.space_group_name_H-M   'P 1'
#
loop_
_entity.id
_entity.type
_entity.pdbx_description
1 polymer ?
#
loop_
_entity_poly.entity_id
_entity_poly.type
_entity_poly.pdbx_seq_one_letter_code
_entity_poly.pdbx_strand_id
1 'polypeptide(L)' 'MLGVDPGFIVCPFRGEYFRLAPQHNQIVNHLIYPIPDPAMPFLGVHLTRMIDGSVDRGPECGARPEA' A
#
# COMPACT_ATOMS: atom_id res chain seq x y z
N MET A 1 17.47 -16.21 -13.84
CA MET A 1 16.52 -16.59 -14.91
C MET A 1 17.36 -16.87 -16.15
N LEU A 2 17.29 -18.08 -16.72
CA LEU A 2 18.34 -18.73 -17.53
C LEU A 2 18.49 -18.16 -18.97
N GLY A 3 18.86 -16.89 -19.14
CA GLY A 3 19.27 -16.34 -20.44
C GLY A 3 18.18 -16.23 -21.52
N VAL A 4 16.91 -16.42 -21.16
CA VAL A 4 15.75 -16.21 -22.02
C VAL A 4 15.16 -14.84 -21.70
N ASP A 5 14.85 -14.04 -22.73
CA ASP A 5 14.10 -12.80 -22.58
C ASP A 5 12.68 -13.13 -22.08
N PRO A 6 12.29 -12.67 -20.89
CA PRO A 6 10.98 -12.98 -20.32
C PRO A 6 9.80 -12.33 -21.07
N GLY A 7 10.04 -11.31 -21.90
CA GLY A 7 8.95 -10.56 -22.55
C GLY A 7 8.08 -9.77 -21.58
N PHE A 8 8.53 -9.57 -20.34
CA PHE A 8 7.89 -8.74 -19.33
C PHE A 8 8.93 -8.02 -18.47
N ILE A 9 8.52 -6.89 -17.91
CA ILE A 9 9.36 -6.09 -17.02
C ILE A 9 8.82 -6.22 -15.60
N VAL A 10 9.70 -6.48 -14.64
CA VAL A 10 9.37 -6.36 -13.21
C VAL A 10 9.56 -4.91 -12.82
N CYS A 11 8.49 -4.23 -12.43
CA CYS A 11 8.54 -2.86 -11.94
C CYS A 11 8.55 -2.89 -10.41
N PRO A 12 9.69 -2.66 -9.74
CA PRO A 12 9.76 -2.67 -8.29
C PRO A 12 9.11 -1.41 -7.71
N PHE A 13 8.26 -1.59 -6.70
CA PHE A 13 7.67 -0.49 -5.94
C PHE A 13 7.96 -0.66 -4.45
N ARG A 14 8.09 0.48 -3.76
CA ARG A 14 8.18 0.54 -2.31
C ARG A 14 6.89 1.12 -1.77
N GLY A 15 6.14 0.31 -1.05
CA GLY A 15 5.03 0.76 -0.22
C GLY A 15 5.52 1.08 1.18
N GLU A 16 5.09 2.21 1.73
CA GLU A 16 5.34 2.56 3.13
C GLU A 16 4.05 2.52 3.94
N TYR A 17 4.15 2.01 5.16
CA TYR A 17 3.05 1.93 6.11
C TYR A 17 3.35 2.85 7.29
N PHE A 18 2.32 3.58 7.71
CA PHE A 18 2.40 4.51 8.81
C PHE A 18 1.38 4.13 9.87
N ARG A 19 1.80 4.09 11.13
CA ARG A 19 0.88 3.97 12.26
C ARG A 19 0.29 5.34 12.57
N LEU A 20 -1.03 5.41 12.70
CA LEU A 20 -1.69 6.65 13.11
C LEU A 20 -1.43 6.93 14.60
N ALA A 21 -1.49 8.21 14.97
CA ALA A 21 -1.39 8.60 16.37
C ALA A 21 -2.54 7.97 17.19
N PRO A 22 -2.32 7.56 18.46
CA PRO A 22 -3.29 6.78 19.24
C PRO A 22 -4.70 7.38 19.33
N GLN A 23 -4.82 8.71 19.23
CA GLN A 23 -6.10 9.42 19.23
C GLN A 23 -7.01 9.03 18.05
N HIS A 24 -6.46 8.43 16.99
CA HIS A 24 -7.17 8.01 15.79
C HIS A 24 -7.50 6.52 15.76
N ASN A 25 -7.22 5.76 16.83
CA ASN A 25 -7.47 4.31 16.88
C ASN A 25 -8.96 3.93 16.73
N GLN A 26 -9.87 4.89 16.87
CA GLN A 26 -11.32 4.69 16.75
C GLN A 26 -11.92 5.31 15.48
N ILE A 27 -11.11 5.84 14.56
CA ILE A 27 -11.62 6.46 13.32
C ILE A 27 -12.24 5.45 12.36
N VAL A 28 -11.86 4.17 12.49
CA VAL A 28 -12.42 3.06 11.72
C VAL A 28 -12.81 1.91 12.63
N ASN A 29 -13.94 1.29 12.33
CA ASN A 29 -14.40 0.08 13.02
C ASN A 29 -13.97 -1.21 12.29
N HIS A 30 -13.72 -1.11 10.98
CA HIS A 30 -13.41 -2.21 10.07
C HIS A 30 -12.28 -1.82 9.11
N LEU A 31 -11.74 -2.80 8.38
CA LEU A 31 -10.73 -2.55 7.36
C LEU A 31 -11.37 -1.80 6.17
N ILE A 32 -10.66 -0.81 5.64
CA ILE A 32 -11.12 -0.02 4.49
C ILE A 32 -10.17 -0.25 3.32
N TYR A 33 -10.71 -0.84 2.25
CA TYR A 33 -10.04 -1.09 0.98
C TYR A 33 -10.79 -0.32 -0.13
N PRO A 34 -10.35 0.90 -0.50
CA PRO A 34 -10.86 1.59 -1.68
C PRO A 34 -10.80 0.71 -2.94
N ILE A 35 -11.77 0.91 -3.83
CA ILE A 35 -11.75 0.33 -5.16
C ILE A 35 -10.60 1.00 -5.94
N PRO A 36 -9.68 0.23 -6.55
CA PRO A 36 -8.55 0.80 -7.27
C PRO A 36 -9.03 1.54 -8.52
N ASP A 37 -8.44 2.70 -8.79
CA ASP A 37 -8.59 3.38 -10.08
C ASP A 37 -7.83 2.58 -11.16
N PRO A 38 -8.48 2.08 -12.22
CA PRO A 38 -7.82 1.33 -13.30
C PRO A 38 -6.71 2.12 -14.01
N ALA A 39 -6.76 3.46 -13.99
CA ALA A 39 -5.72 4.33 -14.53
C ALA A 39 -4.51 4.50 -13.58
N MET A 40 -4.66 4.15 -12.30
CA MET A 40 -3.62 4.20 -11.28
C MET A 40 -3.38 2.81 -10.65
N PRO A 41 -2.53 1.97 -11.25
CA PRO A 41 -2.38 0.56 -10.86
C PRO A 41 -1.91 0.33 -9.41
N PHE A 42 -1.46 1.37 -8.69
CA PHE A 42 -0.78 1.22 -7.39
C PHE A 42 -1.23 2.21 -6.30
N LEU A 43 -2.34 2.94 -6.48
CA LEU A 43 -2.75 3.96 -5.50
C LEU A 43 -4.02 3.56 -4.74
N GLY A 44 -3.81 2.99 -3.57
CA GLY A 44 -4.86 2.77 -2.58
C GLY A 44 -4.26 2.75 -1.19
N VAL A 45 -4.42 3.85 -0.45
CA VAL A 45 -4.13 3.84 0.99
C VAL A 45 -5.28 3.12 1.68
N HIS A 46 -4.96 2.03 2.37
CA HIS A 46 -5.92 1.31 3.19
C HIS A 46 -5.80 1.77 4.64
N LEU A 47 -6.91 1.66 5.38
CA LEU A 47 -6.91 1.76 6.83
C LEU A 47 -7.11 0.36 7.40
N THR A 48 -6.11 -0.11 8.14
CA THR A 48 -6.09 -1.43 8.74
C THR A 48 -6.20 -1.29 10.25
N ARG A 49 -7.24 -1.88 10.84
CA ARG A 49 -7.36 -2.02 12.28
C ARG A 49 -6.60 -3.26 12.72
N MET A 50 -5.58 -3.08 13.55
CA MET A 50 -4.78 -4.14 14.12
C MET A 50 -5.48 -4.81 15.30
N ILE A 51 -5.02 -6.01 15.67
CA ILE A 51 -5.57 -6.79 16.80
C ILE A 51 -5.42 -6.04 18.12
N ASP A 52 -4.36 -5.25 18.28
CA ASP A 52 -4.11 -4.41 19.46
C ASP A 52 -4.95 -3.11 19.48
N GLY A 53 -5.79 -2.89 18.45
CA GLY A 53 -6.62 -1.70 18.31
C GLY A 53 -5.92 -0.50 17.69
N SER A 54 -4.63 -0.60 17.32
CA SER A 54 -3.96 0.44 16.52
C SER A 54 -4.50 0.49 15.09
N VAL A 55 -4.36 1.64 14.44
CA VAL A 55 -4.75 1.83 13.04
C VAL A 55 -3.53 2.18 12.21
N ASP A 56 -3.29 1.37 11.18
CA ASP A 56 -2.22 1.59 10.21
C ASP A 56 -2.81 2.11 8.90
N ARG A 57 -2.08 3.02 8.26
CA ARG A 57 -2.36 3.64 6.98
C ARG A 57 -1.31 3.18 5.97
N GLY A 58 -1.75 2.60 4.85
CA GLY A 58 -0.85 2.27 3.73
C GLY A 58 -1.37 1.12 2.87
N PRO A 59 -0.58 0.67 1.88
CA PRO A 59 0.73 1.22 1.51
C PRO A 59 0.58 2.55 0.76
N GLU A 60 1.42 3.52 1.08
CA GLU A 60 1.63 4.69 0.23
C GLU A 60 2.76 4.37 -0.76
N CYS A 61 2.47 4.50 -2.06
CA CYS A 61 3.46 4.24 -3.10
C CYS A 61 4.34 5.47 -3.29
N GLY A 62 5.57 5.41 -2.79
CA GLY A 62 6.62 6.33 -3.22
C GLY A 62 7.22 5.81 -4.52
N ALA A 63 6.91 6.44 -5.66
CA ALA A 63 7.68 6.18 -6.88
C ALA A 63 9.11 6.66 -6.64
N ARG A 64 10.09 5.75 -6.63
CA ARG A 64 11.50 6.13 -6.80
C ARG A 64 11.72 6.33 -8.29
N PRO A 65 12.04 7.54 -8.78
CA PRO A 65 12.16 7.83 -10.21
C PRO A 65 13.45 7.30 -10.85
N GLU A 66 14.02 6.20 -10.35
CA GLU A 66 15.23 5.61 -10.92
C GLU A 66 15.26 4.08 -10.76
N ALA A 67 14.77 3.41 -11.81
CA ALA A 67 15.11 2.03 -12.20
C ALA A 67 15.02 1.93 -13.73
#